data_AF-A0A1G2ZSM1-F1
#
_entry.id   AF-A0A1G2ZSM1-F1
#
_cell.length_a   1.000
_cell.length_b   1.000
_cell.length_c   1.000
_cell.angle_alpha   90.00
_cell.angle_beta   90.00
_cell.angle_gamma   90.00
#
_symmetry.space_group_name_H-M   'P 1'
#
loop_
_entity.id
_entity.type
_entity.pdbx_description
1 polymer ?
#
loop_
_entity_poly.entity_id
_entity_poly.type
_entity_poly.pdbx_seq_one_letter_code
_entity_poly.pdbx_strand_id
1 'polypeptide(L)'
;MSRFRIMVLSVWLVGFACAGTCRAGWIRAWGSNHYGECDAPAGDDFVAVAGGVWHSLALKADGSVVAWGSNDYGQCDVPPGNDFVAIAARGYYSLALRSDGSLAAWGSNDFGQCDIPPGNDFVAIAAGGGHNVALRSDGSLVAWGLNEVGECDVPPGNDFVAIAASGWNSLALKADGSLVDWGFALAGHSVCPAGNDFVAIAAGGWYGLGLKGDGSLVDWSYCGTTWHCPPAAPSGKDFVAIAYGGGHGLALRGNGSLVGWIDSGHPYDDPPGNHIVAIACGDDHNLAIEVPEPSSTAALLSVAIGLLGVGWRRRIALRC
;
A
#
# COMPACT_ATOMS: atom_id res chain seq x y z
N MET A 1 -28.70 -5.93 17.13
CA MET A 1 -28.91 -4.58 16.56
C MET A 1 -27.54 -4.02 16.21
N SER A 2 -27.13 -4.25 14.96
CA SER A 2 -25.80 -3.98 14.43
C SER A 2 -25.55 -2.47 14.34
N ARG A 3 -24.50 -2.00 15.02
CA ARG A 3 -23.98 -0.64 14.88
C ARG A 3 -22.93 -0.65 13.77
N PHE A 4 -23.36 -0.48 12.53
CA PHE A 4 -22.49 -0.03 11.44
C PHE A 4 -22.00 1.38 11.77
N ARG A 5 -20.77 1.49 12.29
CA ARG A 5 -20.00 2.73 12.22
C ARG A 5 -19.22 2.70 10.92
N ILE A 6 -19.79 3.32 9.89
CA ILE A 6 -19.02 3.84 8.76
C ILE A 6 -18.27 5.03 9.34
N MET A 7 -16.98 4.85 9.61
CA MET A 7 -16.07 5.93 9.90
C MET A 7 -15.29 6.19 8.61
N VAL A 8 -15.61 7.30 7.97
CA VAL A 8 -14.82 7.90 6.90
C VAL A 8 -13.47 8.24 7.50
N LEU A 9 -12.40 7.57 7.07
CA LEU A 9 -11.03 8.05 7.22
C LEU A 9 -10.20 7.47 6.06
N SER A 10 -9.79 8.37 5.17
CA SER A 10 -8.83 8.16 4.11
C SER A 10 -7.50 7.64 4.69
N VAL A 11 -7.20 6.37 4.46
CA VAL A 11 -5.94 5.73 4.82
C VAL A 11 -5.46 4.94 3.62
N TRP A 12 -4.43 5.48 2.98
CA TRP A 12 -3.83 4.97 1.76
C TRP A 12 -2.84 3.87 2.12
N LEU A 13 -3.18 2.66 1.72
CA LEU A 13 -2.28 1.54 1.67
C LEU A 13 -2.53 0.80 0.36
N VAL A 14 -1.43 0.25 -0.15
CA VAL A 14 -1.31 -0.54 -1.37
C VAL A 14 -2.61 -1.27 -1.71
N GLY A 15 -3.22 -0.90 -2.82
CA GLY A 15 -4.21 -1.76 -3.47
C GLY A 15 -5.68 -1.33 -3.44
N PHE A 16 -6.14 -0.26 -2.78
CA PHE A 16 -7.56 0.12 -2.87
C PHE A 16 -7.86 1.24 -3.88
N ALA A 17 -8.83 0.97 -4.75
CA ALA A 17 -9.41 1.89 -5.71
C ALA A 17 -9.94 3.18 -5.06
N CYS A 18 -9.43 4.32 -5.50
CA CYS A 18 -9.99 5.63 -5.18
C CYS A 18 -10.53 6.28 -6.45
N ALA A 19 -11.79 5.99 -6.79
CA ALA A 19 -12.53 6.78 -7.75
C ALA A 19 -13.22 7.95 -7.01
N GLY A 20 -12.54 9.10 -6.87
CA GLY A 20 -13.24 10.39 -6.69
C GLY A 20 -12.81 11.35 -5.58
N THR A 21 -11.86 11.05 -4.69
CA THR A 21 -11.47 11.98 -3.60
C THR A 21 -9.96 12.11 -3.35
N CYS A 22 -9.14 11.51 -4.20
CA CYS A 22 -7.69 11.55 -4.09
C CYS A 22 -7.17 12.88 -4.64
N ARG A 23 -6.41 13.62 -3.84
CA ARG A 23 -5.81 14.86 -4.31
C ARG A 23 -4.59 14.51 -5.14
N ALA A 24 -4.67 14.77 -6.44
CA ALA A 24 -3.53 14.58 -7.33
C ALA A 24 -2.39 15.53 -6.96
N GLY A 25 -1.16 15.07 -7.11
CA GLY A 25 0.03 15.82 -6.77
C GLY A 25 1.26 15.36 -7.55
N TRP A 26 2.41 15.95 -7.25
CA TRP A 26 3.69 15.58 -7.85
C TRP A 26 4.39 14.49 -7.03
N ILE A 27 5.24 13.72 -7.70
CA ILE A 27 6.00 12.65 -7.05
C ILE A 27 7.30 13.22 -6.47
N ARG A 28 7.57 12.87 -5.22
CA ARG A 28 8.89 12.94 -4.60
C ARG A 28 9.46 11.53 -4.56
N ALA A 29 10.67 11.36 -5.07
CA ALA A 29 11.40 10.10 -5.01
C ALA A 29 12.81 10.34 -4.43
N TRP A 30 13.23 9.48 -3.51
CA TRP A 30 14.54 9.56 -2.85
C TRP A 30 15.02 8.17 -2.41
N GLY A 31 16.33 7.97 -2.34
CA GLY A 31 16.93 6.69 -2.04
C GLY A 31 17.98 6.28 -3.06
N SER A 32 18.17 4.97 -3.23
CA SER A 32 18.95 4.42 -4.34
C SER A 32 18.40 4.93 -5.68
N ASN A 33 19.29 5.23 -6.62
CA ASN A 33 18.93 5.64 -7.97
C ASN A 33 19.84 5.01 -9.04
N HIS A 34 20.18 3.73 -8.89
CA HIS A 34 21.14 3.07 -9.77
C HIS A 34 20.59 2.84 -11.18
N TYR A 35 19.27 2.71 -11.31
CA TYR A 35 18.55 2.42 -12.54
C TYR A 35 17.58 3.53 -12.93
N GLY A 36 17.65 4.69 -12.28
CA GLY A 36 16.71 5.78 -12.49
C GLY A 36 15.41 5.62 -11.71
N GLU A 37 15.32 4.74 -10.71
CA GLU A 37 14.12 4.51 -9.89
C GLU A 37 13.66 5.75 -9.10
N CYS A 38 14.54 6.73 -8.87
CA CYS A 38 14.19 8.04 -8.30
C CYS A 38 13.99 9.15 -9.36
N ASP A 39 14.14 8.86 -10.66
CA ASP A 39 13.93 9.83 -11.75
C ASP A 39 12.44 9.96 -12.08
N ALA A 40 11.66 10.40 -11.09
CA ALA A 40 10.21 10.45 -11.18
C ALA A 40 9.73 11.32 -12.36
N PRO A 41 8.65 10.90 -13.06
CA PRO A 41 8.11 11.65 -14.18
C PRO A 41 7.57 13.01 -13.74
N ALA A 42 7.72 14.01 -14.61
CA ALA A 42 7.11 15.32 -14.39
C ALA A 42 5.59 15.25 -14.51
N GLY A 43 4.89 16.00 -13.65
CA GLY A 43 3.43 16.06 -13.61
C GLY A 43 2.93 16.25 -12.18
N ASP A 44 1.67 16.66 -12.05
CA ASP A 44 0.95 16.80 -10.79
C ASP A 44 -0.40 16.03 -10.80
N ASP A 45 -0.56 15.12 -11.76
CA ASP A 45 -1.76 14.31 -12.00
C ASP A 45 -1.71 12.94 -11.32
N PHE A 46 -0.76 12.70 -10.41
CA PHE A 46 -0.55 11.39 -9.77
C PHE A 46 -1.41 11.22 -8.51
N VAL A 47 -2.04 10.06 -8.37
CA VAL A 47 -2.95 9.73 -7.25
C VAL A 47 -2.49 8.53 -6.42
N ALA A 48 -1.62 7.67 -6.96
CA ALA A 48 -0.97 6.60 -6.19
C ALA A 48 0.44 6.31 -6.73
N VAL A 49 1.29 5.74 -5.89
CA VAL A 49 2.67 5.32 -6.20
C VAL A 49 2.92 3.92 -5.65
N ALA A 50 3.79 3.15 -6.30
CA ALA A 50 4.26 1.85 -5.81
C ALA A 50 5.73 1.65 -6.18
N GLY A 51 6.54 1.11 -5.27
CA GLY A 51 7.97 0.87 -5.49
C GLY A 51 8.26 -0.63 -5.62
N GLY A 52 9.00 -0.99 -6.65
CA GLY A 52 9.59 -2.32 -6.82
C GLY A 52 11.03 -2.40 -6.27
N VAL A 53 11.79 -3.40 -6.73
CA VAL A 53 13.22 -3.54 -6.38
C VAL A 53 14.01 -2.41 -7.02
N TRP A 54 13.95 -2.27 -8.35
CA TRP A 54 14.67 -1.25 -9.12
C TRP A 54 13.77 -0.48 -10.09
N HIS A 55 12.45 -0.51 -9.89
CA HIS A 55 11.50 0.22 -10.71
C HIS A 55 10.42 0.85 -9.81
N SER A 56 9.70 1.79 -10.37
CA SER A 56 8.62 2.51 -9.70
C SER A 56 7.43 2.65 -10.63
N LEU A 57 6.24 2.68 -10.04
CA LEU A 57 4.97 2.89 -10.73
C LEU A 57 4.26 4.11 -10.15
N ALA A 58 3.50 4.80 -11.00
CA ALA A 58 2.53 5.79 -10.56
C ALA A 58 1.21 5.65 -11.32
N LEU A 59 0.11 5.79 -10.60
CA LEU A 59 -1.24 5.84 -11.13
C LEU A 59 -1.64 7.30 -11.27
N LYS A 60 -2.15 7.66 -12.45
CA LYS A 60 -2.65 8.99 -12.75
C LYS A 60 -4.14 9.10 -12.47
N ALA A 61 -4.61 10.33 -12.26
CA ALA A 61 -6.01 10.66 -12.01
C ALA A 61 -6.94 10.28 -13.18
N ASP A 62 -6.40 10.17 -14.40
CA ASP A 62 -7.13 9.71 -15.58
C ASP A 62 -7.22 8.18 -15.71
N GLY A 63 -6.65 7.45 -14.73
CA GLY A 63 -6.62 5.99 -14.67
C GLY A 63 -5.51 5.33 -15.50
N SER A 64 -4.60 6.10 -16.12
CA SER A 64 -3.41 5.56 -16.78
C SER A 64 -2.26 5.32 -15.79
N VAL A 65 -1.33 4.42 -16.15
CA VAL A 65 -0.17 4.08 -15.32
C VAL A 65 1.11 4.47 -16.05
N VAL A 66 2.09 4.98 -15.30
CA VAL A 66 3.46 5.21 -15.77
C VAL A 66 4.43 4.38 -14.93
N ALA A 67 5.49 3.90 -15.56
CA ALA A 67 6.55 3.13 -14.93
C ALA A 67 7.93 3.68 -15.33
N TRP A 68 8.88 3.63 -14.41
CA TRP A 68 10.26 4.08 -14.64
C TRP A 68 11.26 3.29 -13.77
N GLY A 69 12.54 3.36 -14.11
CA GLY A 69 13.61 2.56 -13.49
C GLY A 69 14.13 1.44 -14.41
N SER A 70 14.65 0.36 -13.82
CA SER A 70 15.09 -0.84 -14.55
C SER A 70 13.93 -1.46 -15.33
N ASN A 71 14.22 -1.91 -16.56
CA ASN A 71 13.27 -2.60 -17.43
C ASN A 71 13.83 -3.91 -18.00
N ASP A 72 14.78 -4.54 -17.32
CA ASP A 72 15.48 -5.73 -17.83
C ASP A 72 14.56 -6.94 -18.07
N TYR A 73 13.40 -6.97 -17.39
CA TYR A 73 12.38 -8.01 -17.50
C TYR A 73 11.06 -7.50 -18.10
N GLY A 74 11.01 -6.27 -18.59
CA GLY A 74 9.78 -5.65 -19.10
C GLY A 74 8.87 -5.09 -17.99
N GLN A 75 9.35 -4.92 -16.76
CA GLN A 75 8.55 -4.41 -15.62
C GLN A 75 8.08 -2.95 -15.79
N CYS A 76 8.65 -2.19 -16.73
CA CYS A 76 8.20 -0.87 -17.12
C CYS A 76 7.36 -0.86 -18.42
N ASP A 77 7.12 -2.02 -19.04
CA ASP A 77 6.31 -2.15 -20.26
C ASP A 77 4.81 -2.16 -19.94
N VAL A 78 4.31 -1.02 -19.44
CA VAL A 78 2.93 -0.86 -18.96
C VAL A 78 1.92 -1.22 -20.06
N PRO A 79 0.96 -2.12 -19.80
CA PRO A 79 -0.12 -2.42 -20.74
C PRO A 79 -0.95 -1.16 -21.05
N PRO A 80 -1.38 -0.96 -22.31
CA PRO A 80 -2.21 0.18 -22.66
C PRO A 80 -3.53 0.15 -21.88
N GLY A 81 -4.00 1.33 -21.47
CA GLY A 81 -5.25 1.49 -20.73
C GLY A 81 -5.26 2.74 -19.87
N ASN A 82 -6.46 3.13 -19.45
CA ASN A 82 -6.71 4.24 -18.54
C ASN A 82 -7.83 3.93 -17.54
N ASP A 83 -8.06 2.65 -17.31
CA ASP A 83 -9.08 2.06 -16.46
C ASP A 83 -8.46 1.42 -15.21
N PHE A 84 -7.19 1.70 -14.93
CA PHE A 84 -6.52 1.24 -13.72
C PHE A 84 -6.98 2.04 -12.50
N VAL A 85 -7.16 1.35 -11.37
CA VAL A 85 -7.63 1.92 -10.11
C VAL A 85 -6.71 1.62 -8.93
N ALA A 86 -5.82 0.63 -9.05
CA ALA A 86 -4.76 0.38 -8.10
C ALA A 86 -3.53 -0.22 -8.80
N ILE A 87 -2.37 -0.03 -8.18
CA ILE A 87 -1.07 -0.52 -8.63
C ILE A 87 -0.33 -1.17 -7.46
N ALA A 88 0.49 -2.17 -7.76
CA ALA A 88 1.43 -2.77 -6.83
C ALA A 88 2.70 -3.16 -7.60
N ALA A 89 3.85 -2.95 -6.96
CA ALA A 89 5.15 -3.34 -7.45
C ALA A 89 5.94 -3.91 -6.29
N ARG A 90 6.78 -4.91 -6.56
CA ARG A 90 7.77 -5.36 -5.59
C ARG A 90 8.97 -6.01 -6.26
N GLY A 91 8.86 -7.25 -6.75
CA GLY A 91 9.97 -7.91 -7.44
C GLY A 91 10.34 -7.27 -8.79
N TYR A 92 10.72 -8.08 -9.77
CA TYR A 92 11.01 -7.62 -11.13
C TYR A 92 9.76 -7.62 -12.03
N TYR A 93 8.60 -7.32 -11.44
CA TYR A 93 7.30 -7.33 -12.11
C TYR A 93 6.35 -6.32 -11.47
N SER A 94 5.26 -6.04 -12.17
CA SER A 94 4.24 -5.06 -11.82
C SER A 94 2.85 -5.69 -11.90
N LEU A 95 1.94 -5.19 -11.07
CA LEU A 95 0.56 -5.62 -10.97
C LEU A 95 -0.38 -4.40 -10.91
N ALA A 96 -1.51 -4.47 -11.59
CA ALA A 96 -2.53 -3.44 -11.56
C ALA A 96 -3.94 -4.03 -11.50
N LEU A 97 -4.83 -3.31 -10.81
CA LEU A 97 -6.26 -3.59 -10.73
C LEU A 97 -7.01 -2.64 -11.65
N ARG A 98 -7.92 -3.17 -12.46
CA ARG A 98 -8.81 -2.41 -13.35
C ARG A 98 -10.13 -2.10 -12.65
N SER A 99 -10.79 -1.05 -13.12
CA SER A 99 -12.08 -0.57 -12.61
C SER A 99 -13.22 -1.56 -12.78
N ASP A 100 -13.09 -2.51 -13.72
CA ASP A 100 -14.03 -3.61 -13.90
C ASP A 100 -13.76 -4.80 -12.96
N GLY A 101 -12.76 -4.67 -12.08
CA GLY A 101 -12.34 -5.67 -11.10
C GLY A 101 -11.41 -6.75 -11.64
N SER A 102 -10.96 -6.68 -12.91
CA SER A 102 -9.95 -7.57 -13.48
C SER A 102 -8.52 -7.09 -13.19
N LEU A 103 -7.52 -7.96 -13.38
CA LEU A 103 -6.11 -7.65 -13.12
C LEU A 103 -5.29 -7.58 -14.41
N ALA A 104 -4.19 -6.83 -14.36
CA ALA A 104 -3.11 -6.87 -15.35
C ALA A 104 -1.77 -7.04 -14.64
N ALA A 105 -0.87 -7.87 -15.18
CA ALA A 105 0.46 -8.11 -14.64
C ALA A 105 1.48 -8.15 -15.80
N TRP A 106 2.68 -7.63 -15.58
CA TRP A 106 3.75 -7.57 -16.58
C TRP A 106 5.13 -7.55 -15.91
N GLY A 107 6.18 -7.92 -16.65
CA GLY A 107 7.53 -8.09 -16.14
C GLY A 107 7.95 -9.57 -16.05
N SER A 108 8.86 -9.88 -15.11
CA SER A 108 9.31 -11.26 -14.86
C SER A 108 8.12 -12.17 -14.52
N ASN A 109 8.15 -13.39 -15.06
CA ASN A 109 7.15 -14.43 -14.82
C ASN A 109 7.78 -15.78 -14.47
N ASP A 110 8.97 -15.78 -13.88
CA ASP A 110 9.74 -17.01 -13.63
C ASP A 110 9.02 -17.99 -12.67
N PHE A 111 8.09 -17.49 -11.86
CA PHE A 111 7.29 -18.26 -10.90
C PHE A 111 5.79 -18.25 -11.21
N GLY A 112 5.36 -17.75 -12.37
CA GLY A 112 3.94 -17.59 -12.70
C GLY A 112 3.26 -16.39 -12.02
N GLN A 113 4.02 -15.41 -11.51
CA GLN A 113 3.46 -14.21 -10.87
C GLN A 113 2.64 -13.32 -11.83
N CYS A 114 2.86 -13.42 -13.14
CA CYS A 114 2.04 -12.76 -14.15
C CYS A 114 0.88 -13.65 -14.67
N ASP A 115 0.77 -14.90 -14.20
CA ASP A 115 -0.31 -15.82 -14.57
C ASP A 115 -1.57 -15.55 -13.73
N ILE A 116 -2.27 -14.48 -14.09
CA ILE A 116 -3.41 -13.94 -13.35
C ILE A 116 -4.54 -14.97 -13.19
N PRO A 117 -5.06 -15.19 -11.96
CA PRO A 117 -6.24 -16.01 -11.73
C PRO A 117 -7.48 -15.44 -12.46
N PRO A 118 -8.34 -16.29 -13.05
CA PRO A 118 -9.55 -15.81 -13.70
C PRO A 118 -10.48 -15.13 -12.69
N GLY A 119 -11.08 -14.02 -13.09
CA GLY A 119 -12.02 -13.27 -12.26
C GLY A 119 -12.03 -11.79 -12.61
N ASN A 120 -13.06 -11.11 -12.11
CA ASN A 120 -13.21 -9.66 -12.18
C ASN A 120 -13.87 -9.10 -10.93
N ASP A 121 -13.74 -9.80 -9.80
CA ASP A 121 -14.31 -9.47 -8.52
C ASP A 121 -13.24 -9.01 -7.52
N PHE A 122 -12.05 -8.66 -8.00
CA PHE A 122 -10.95 -8.17 -7.19
C PHE A 122 -11.18 -6.72 -6.77
N VAL A 123 -10.86 -6.41 -5.52
CA VAL A 123 -11.01 -5.07 -4.93
C VAL A 123 -9.71 -4.54 -4.33
N ALA A 124 -8.73 -5.43 -4.08
CA ALA A 124 -7.38 -5.01 -3.74
C ALA A 124 -6.31 -6.01 -4.19
N ILE A 125 -5.09 -5.51 -4.35
CA ILE A 125 -3.90 -6.26 -4.80
C ILE A 125 -2.68 -5.94 -3.95
N ALA A 126 -1.81 -6.93 -3.74
CA ALA A 126 -0.50 -6.77 -3.14
C ALA A 126 0.53 -7.65 -3.87
N ALA A 127 1.69 -7.08 -4.18
CA ALA A 127 2.79 -7.74 -4.86
C ALA A 127 3.88 -8.14 -3.85
N GLY A 128 4.25 -9.42 -3.85
CA GLY A 128 5.33 -10.01 -3.07
C GLY A 128 6.64 -10.13 -3.88
N GLY A 129 7.66 -10.76 -3.31
CA GLY A 129 8.97 -10.96 -3.98
C GLY A 129 8.86 -11.75 -5.29
N GLY A 130 8.02 -12.79 -5.30
CA GLY A 130 7.70 -13.61 -6.48
C GLY A 130 6.26 -14.14 -6.50
N HIS A 131 5.41 -13.69 -5.58
CA HIS A 131 4.01 -14.09 -5.44
C HIS A 131 3.11 -12.87 -5.32
N ASN A 132 1.80 -13.07 -5.49
CA ASN A 132 0.80 -12.03 -5.35
C ASN A 132 -0.30 -12.46 -4.40
N VAL A 133 -0.98 -11.48 -3.81
CA VAL A 133 -2.24 -11.67 -3.08
C VAL A 133 -3.26 -10.70 -3.64
N ALA A 134 -4.49 -11.16 -3.83
CA ALA A 134 -5.63 -10.31 -4.16
C ALA A 134 -6.80 -10.57 -3.22
N LEU A 135 -7.51 -9.50 -2.88
CA LEU A 135 -8.74 -9.50 -2.09
C LEU A 135 -9.93 -9.41 -3.03
N ARG A 136 -10.91 -10.29 -2.85
CA ARG A 136 -12.18 -10.26 -3.57
C ARG A 136 -13.22 -9.41 -2.87
N SER A 137 -14.20 -8.95 -3.62
CA SER A 137 -15.34 -8.17 -3.14
C SER A 137 -16.23 -8.90 -2.12
N ASP A 138 -16.17 -10.24 -2.10
CA ASP A 138 -16.84 -11.06 -1.09
C ASP A 138 -16.05 -11.20 0.23
N GLY A 139 -14.85 -10.61 0.29
CA GLY A 139 -13.94 -10.60 1.43
C GLY A 139 -12.97 -11.79 1.46
N SER A 140 -12.99 -12.69 0.48
CA SER A 140 -12.06 -13.83 0.37
C SER A 140 -10.75 -13.47 -0.32
N LEU A 141 -9.72 -14.32 -0.18
CA LEU A 141 -8.40 -14.09 -0.75
C LEU A 141 -8.08 -15.08 -1.88
N VAL A 142 -7.19 -14.68 -2.77
CA VAL A 142 -6.44 -15.57 -3.66
C VAL A 142 -4.99 -15.14 -3.69
N ALA A 143 -4.09 -16.11 -3.85
CA ALA A 143 -2.68 -15.85 -4.09
C ALA A 143 -2.16 -16.76 -5.21
N TRP A 144 -1.14 -16.30 -5.93
CA TRP A 144 -0.54 -17.01 -7.06
C TRP A 144 0.91 -16.56 -7.27
N GLY A 145 1.69 -17.33 -8.02
CA GLY A 145 3.13 -17.13 -8.21
C GLY A 145 3.96 -18.12 -7.38
N LEU A 146 5.09 -17.64 -6.85
CA LEU A 146 5.99 -18.41 -5.98
C LEU A 146 5.23 -18.96 -4.76
N ASN A 147 5.44 -20.25 -4.46
CA ASN A 147 4.83 -20.92 -3.32
C ASN A 147 5.75 -21.96 -2.68
N GLU A 148 7.04 -21.68 -2.57
CA GLU A 148 8.01 -22.64 -2.02
C GLU A 148 7.84 -22.87 -0.52
N VAL A 149 7.29 -21.89 0.19
CA VAL A 149 7.15 -21.88 1.65
C VAL A 149 5.73 -21.53 2.10
N GLY A 150 4.75 -21.69 1.21
CA GLY A 150 3.33 -21.49 1.50
C GLY A 150 2.86 -20.04 1.35
N GLU A 151 3.57 -19.19 0.60
CA GLU A 151 3.21 -17.79 0.35
C GLU A 151 1.81 -17.63 -0.28
N CYS A 152 1.39 -18.64 -1.04
CA CYS A 152 0.08 -18.71 -1.68
C CYS A 152 -0.98 -19.51 -0.90
N ASP A 153 -0.64 -20.07 0.26
CA ASP A 153 -1.55 -20.87 1.09
C ASP A 153 -2.47 -19.96 1.92
N VAL A 154 -3.37 -19.26 1.22
CA VAL A 154 -4.25 -18.24 1.84
C VAL A 154 -5.12 -18.83 2.96
N PRO A 155 -5.31 -18.09 4.07
CA PRO A 155 -6.18 -18.52 5.15
C PRO A 155 -7.64 -18.62 4.68
N PRO A 156 -8.39 -19.65 5.12
CA PRO A 156 -9.80 -19.76 4.79
C PRO A 156 -10.59 -18.64 5.46
N GLY A 157 -11.58 -18.10 4.77
CA GLY A 157 -12.44 -17.06 5.29
C GLY A 157 -12.81 -16.03 4.23
N ASN A 158 -13.68 -15.11 4.64
CA ASN A 158 -14.13 -14.01 3.80
C ASN A 158 -14.38 -12.73 4.62
N ASP A 159 -13.70 -12.60 5.75
CA ASP A 159 -13.76 -11.47 6.66
C ASP A 159 -12.57 -10.53 6.50
N PHE A 160 -11.83 -10.62 5.38
CA PHE A 160 -10.65 -9.81 5.12
C PHE A 160 -11.03 -8.45 4.51
N VAL A 161 -10.32 -7.40 4.92
CA VAL A 161 -10.56 -6.01 4.49
C VAL A 161 -9.31 -5.30 3.97
N ALA A 162 -8.11 -5.84 4.23
CA ALA A 162 -6.88 -5.37 3.61
C ALA A 162 -5.85 -6.49 3.52
N ILE A 163 -4.90 -6.33 2.61
CA ILE A 163 -3.81 -7.29 2.33
C ILE A 163 -2.49 -6.55 2.18
N ALA A 164 -1.39 -7.22 2.50
CA ALA A 164 -0.03 -6.79 2.18
C ALA A 164 0.84 -8.03 1.90
N ALA A 165 1.89 -7.87 1.10
CA ALA A 165 2.81 -8.96 0.76
C ALA A 165 4.26 -8.49 0.93
N SER A 166 5.06 -9.31 1.62
CA SER A 166 6.49 -9.13 1.82
C SER A 166 7.30 -9.88 0.74
N GLY A 167 8.63 -10.00 0.91
CA GLY A 167 9.44 -10.83 0.01
C GLY A 167 9.02 -12.30 0.03
N TRP A 168 8.58 -12.80 1.19
CA TRP A 168 8.37 -14.23 1.46
C TRP A 168 7.13 -14.54 2.33
N ASN A 169 6.40 -13.51 2.78
CA ASN A 169 5.24 -13.64 3.65
C ASN A 169 4.09 -12.81 3.08
N SER A 170 2.90 -13.14 3.54
CA SER A 170 1.66 -12.45 3.20
C SER A 170 0.92 -12.10 4.48
N LEU A 171 0.26 -10.95 4.50
CA LEU A 171 -0.49 -10.41 5.62
C LEU A 171 -1.92 -10.10 5.19
N ALA A 172 -2.88 -10.30 6.08
CA ALA A 172 -4.24 -9.79 5.91
C ALA A 172 -4.79 -9.19 7.21
N LEU A 173 -5.57 -8.14 7.06
CA LEU A 173 -6.35 -7.50 8.11
C LEU A 173 -7.80 -7.98 8.00
N LYS A 174 -8.36 -8.44 9.12
CA LYS A 174 -9.75 -8.83 9.22
C LYS A 174 -10.65 -7.64 9.59
N ALA A 175 -11.94 -7.76 9.27
CA ALA A 175 -12.96 -6.75 9.54
C ALA A 175 -13.16 -6.46 11.03
N ASP A 176 -12.76 -7.40 11.90
CA ASP A 176 -12.78 -7.21 13.35
C ASP A 176 -11.54 -6.47 13.89
N GLY A 177 -10.58 -6.14 13.02
CA GLY A 177 -9.33 -5.45 13.34
C GLY A 177 -8.16 -6.37 13.69
N SER A 178 -8.36 -7.70 13.65
CA SER A 178 -7.29 -8.68 13.91
C SER A 178 -6.46 -9.00 12.66
N LEU A 179 -5.26 -9.51 12.86
CA LEU A 179 -4.31 -9.81 11.79
C LEU A 179 -4.16 -11.31 11.59
N VAL A 180 -3.77 -11.69 10.37
CA VAL A 180 -3.26 -13.02 10.05
C VAL A 180 -2.08 -12.89 9.09
N ASP A 181 -1.09 -13.75 9.27
CA ASP A 181 0.08 -13.86 8.41
C ASP A 181 0.34 -15.31 8.00
N TRP A 182 0.85 -15.51 6.79
CA TRP A 182 1.19 -16.82 6.23
C TRP A 182 2.39 -16.71 5.26
N GLY A 183 2.90 -17.85 4.80
CA GLY A 183 4.15 -17.95 4.04
C GLY A 183 5.31 -18.37 4.91
N PHE A 184 6.49 -17.78 4.68
CA PHE A 184 7.73 -18.20 5.33
C PHE A 184 7.67 -18.11 6.86
N ALA A 185 7.51 -19.28 7.50
CA ALA A 185 7.51 -19.44 8.94
C ALA A 185 8.82 -20.08 9.41
N LEU A 186 9.85 -19.28 9.70
CA LEU A 186 10.99 -19.79 10.47
C LEU A 186 10.51 -20.16 11.87
N ALA A 187 10.58 -21.46 12.20
CA ALA A 187 10.44 -21.98 13.56
C ALA A 187 9.24 -21.45 14.37
N GLY A 188 8.05 -21.33 13.76
CA GLY A 188 6.82 -20.96 14.47
C GLY A 188 6.66 -19.47 14.82
N HIS A 189 7.32 -18.57 14.07
CA HIS A 189 7.37 -17.12 14.33
C HIS A 189 6.52 -16.24 13.39
N SER A 190 5.57 -16.79 12.64
CA SER A 190 4.46 -15.98 12.11
C SER A 190 3.40 -15.86 13.20
N VAL A 191 3.63 -14.92 14.11
CA VAL A 191 2.64 -14.50 15.12
C VAL A 191 2.52 -13.01 14.97
N CYS A 192 1.75 -12.58 13.95
CA CYS A 192 1.23 -11.22 13.92
C CYS A 192 0.72 -10.82 15.32
N PRO A 193 0.91 -9.56 15.74
CA PRO A 193 0.59 -9.15 17.10
C PRO A 193 -0.88 -9.47 17.44
N ALA A 194 -1.09 -10.07 18.62
CA ALA A 194 -2.43 -10.28 19.12
C ALA A 194 -3.13 -8.93 19.35
N GLY A 195 -4.38 -8.84 18.93
CA GLY A 195 -5.16 -7.61 19.03
C GLY A 195 -6.23 -7.56 17.96
N ASN A 196 -7.08 -6.54 18.06
CA ASN A 196 -8.15 -6.28 17.11
C ASN A 196 -8.38 -4.78 16.91
N ASP A 197 -7.34 -3.98 17.13
CA ASP A 197 -7.34 -2.53 17.06
C ASP A 197 -6.59 -1.99 15.83
N PHE A 198 -6.21 -2.86 14.88
CA PHE A 198 -5.53 -2.47 13.65
C PHE A 198 -6.52 -1.92 12.61
N VAL A 199 -6.08 -0.89 11.89
CA VAL A 199 -6.83 -0.25 10.80
C VAL A 199 -6.09 -0.28 9.47
N ALA A 200 -4.80 -0.66 9.48
CA ALA A 200 -3.93 -0.65 8.31
C ALA A 200 -2.72 -1.55 8.52
N ILE A 201 -2.20 -2.15 7.44
CA ILE A 201 -1.05 -3.05 7.43
C ILE A 201 -0.10 -2.74 6.27
N ALA A 202 1.19 -2.88 6.50
CA ALA A 202 2.23 -2.87 5.48
C ALA A 202 3.19 -4.04 5.67
N ALA A 203 3.85 -4.47 4.60
CA ALA A 203 4.81 -5.56 4.62
C ALA A 203 6.02 -5.21 3.76
N GLY A 204 7.23 -5.48 4.24
CA GLY A 204 8.48 -5.13 3.57
C GLY A 204 9.63 -6.01 4.07
N GLY A 205 10.61 -6.35 3.24
CA GLY A 205 11.61 -7.41 3.50
C GLY A 205 11.01 -8.67 4.13
N TRP A 206 11.32 -8.84 5.43
CA TRP A 206 10.90 -9.92 6.34
C TRP A 206 9.98 -9.43 7.48
N TYR A 207 9.45 -8.21 7.35
CA TYR A 207 8.84 -7.43 8.41
C TYR A 207 7.37 -7.14 8.11
N GLY A 208 6.56 -7.11 9.18
CA GLY A 208 5.20 -6.60 9.15
C GLY A 208 5.07 -5.32 9.98
N LEU A 209 4.19 -4.44 9.55
CA LEU A 209 3.89 -3.18 10.23
C LEU A 209 2.37 -2.99 10.27
N GLY A 210 1.86 -2.61 11.43
CA GLY A 210 0.45 -2.38 11.68
C GLY A 210 0.23 -0.97 12.23
N LEU A 211 -0.77 -0.28 11.69
CA LEU A 211 -1.28 0.98 12.23
C LEU A 211 -2.54 0.69 13.03
N LYS A 212 -2.54 1.14 14.29
CA LYS A 212 -3.68 1.02 15.20
C LYS A 212 -4.67 2.17 15.03
N GLY A 213 -5.92 1.94 15.42
CA GLY A 213 -6.99 2.94 15.37
C GLY A 213 -6.76 4.16 16.28
N ASP A 214 -5.82 4.08 17.21
CA ASP A 214 -5.36 5.22 18.02
C ASP A 214 -4.19 5.98 17.39
N GLY A 215 -3.77 5.62 16.17
CA GLY A 215 -2.68 6.24 15.42
C GLY A 215 -1.27 5.75 15.79
N SER A 216 -1.15 4.74 16.67
CA SER A 216 0.15 4.14 17.02
C SER A 216 0.57 3.03 16.06
N LEU A 217 1.88 2.79 15.98
CA LEU A 217 2.48 1.77 15.12
C LEU A 217 2.94 0.57 15.92
N VAL A 218 2.82 -0.62 15.33
CA VAL A 218 3.42 -1.86 15.82
C VAL A 218 4.13 -2.55 14.67
N ASP A 219 5.43 -2.72 14.78
CA ASP A 219 6.25 -3.54 13.90
C ASP A 219 6.48 -4.92 14.51
N TRP A 220 6.68 -5.92 13.64
CA TRP A 220 7.07 -7.26 14.04
C TRP A 220 7.91 -7.93 12.96
N SER A 221 8.86 -8.77 13.38
CA SER A 221 9.57 -9.70 12.50
C SER A 221 10.34 -10.77 13.26
N TYR A 222 11.03 -11.62 12.50
CA TYR A 222 12.04 -12.54 12.99
C TYR A 222 13.40 -11.85 13.20
N CYS A 223 13.83 -11.72 14.45
CA CYS A 223 15.25 -11.52 14.76
C CYS A 223 15.80 -12.82 15.38
N GLY A 224 16.70 -13.51 14.68
CA GLY A 224 17.49 -14.60 15.27
C GLY A 224 18.51 -14.11 16.31
N THR A 225 19.60 -14.85 16.53
CA THR A 225 20.73 -14.43 17.41
C THR A 225 21.79 -13.57 16.70
N THR A 226 21.68 -13.35 15.39
CA THR A 226 22.61 -12.51 14.63
C THR A 226 21.88 -11.75 13.52
N TRP A 227 21.98 -10.42 13.60
CA TRP A 227 21.66 -9.38 12.63
C TRP A 227 20.18 -9.11 12.31
N HIS A 228 19.79 -7.87 12.67
CA HIS A 228 18.67 -7.08 12.14
C HIS A 228 17.25 -7.39 12.68
N CYS A 229 16.98 -6.95 13.91
CA CYS A 229 15.63 -6.55 14.29
C CYS A 229 15.24 -5.29 13.52
N PRO A 230 13.97 -5.10 13.14
CA PRO A 230 13.56 -3.89 12.46
C PRO A 230 13.91 -2.70 13.35
N PRO A 231 14.34 -1.57 12.76
CA PRO A 231 14.38 -0.32 13.50
C PRO A 231 12.99 -0.12 14.12
N ALA A 232 12.95 0.01 15.45
CA ALA A 232 11.71 0.12 16.18
C ALA A 232 10.85 1.23 15.56
N ALA A 233 9.62 0.90 15.18
CA ALA A 233 8.69 1.85 14.60
C ALA A 233 8.62 3.13 15.46
N PRO A 234 8.55 4.32 14.83
CA PRO A 234 8.58 5.58 15.57
C PRO A 234 7.41 5.67 16.55
N SER A 235 7.73 6.09 17.78
CA SER A 235 6.70 6.32 18.80
C SER A 235 5.83 7.52 18.42
N GLY A 236 4.51 7.40 18.56
CA GLY A 236 3.57 8.45 18.19
C GLY A 236 2.15 7.92 18.13
N LYS A 237 1.19 8.82 17.95
CA LYS A 237 -0.25 8.51 17.82
C LYS A 237 -0.95 9.35 16.75
N ASP A 238 -0.17 10.03 15.92
CA ASP A 238 -0.61 10.96 14.89
C ASP A 238 -0.43 10.40 13.48
N PHE A 239 -0.09 9.12 13.35
CA PHE A 239 0.09 8.45 12.06
C PHE A 239 -1.23 8.10 11.40
N VAL A 240 -1.30 8.29 10.09
CA VAL A 240 -2.49 8.06 9.26
C VAL A 240 -2.23 7.16 8.06
N ALA A 241 -0.97 6.91 7.69
CA ALA A 241 -0.61 5.93 6.67
C ALA A 241 0.78 5.38 6.94
N ILE A 242 1.06 4.19 6.40
CA ILE A 242 2.32 3.47 6.57
C ILE A 242 2.75 2.81 5.26
N ALA A 243 4.06 2.66 5.06
CA ALA A 243 4.66 1.86 3.99
C ALA A 243 5.93 1.18 4.51
N TYR A 244 6.32 0.06 3.89
CA TYR A 244 7.49 -0.70 4.33
C TYR A 244 8.24 -1.30 3.13
N GLY A 245 9.55 -1.05 3.08
CA GLY A 245 10.46 -1.48 2.01
C GLY A 245 11.33 -2.68 2.41
N GLY A 246 12.47 -2.87 1.74
CA GLY A 246 13.38 -4.01 1.96
C GLY A 246 13.97 -4.09 3.37
N GLY A 247 14.14 -2.94 4.03
CA GLY A 247 14.68 -2.84 5.40
C GLY A 247 14.41 -1.49 6.07
N HIS A 248 13.45 -0.72 5.54
CA HIS A 248 13.08 0.60 6.03
C HIS A 248 11.57 0.76 6.05
N GLY A 249 11.06 1.69 6.86
CA GLY A 249 9.64 2.02 6.92
C GLY A 249 9.41 3.51 6.73
N LEU A 250 8.21 3.87 6.28
CA LEU A 250 7.70 5.23 6.20
C LEU A 250 6.35 5.33 6.91
N ALA A 251 6.12 6.45 7.58
CA ALA A 251 4.85 6.76 8.21
C ALA A 251 4.45 8.21 7.97
N LEU A 252 3.22 8.41 7.51
CA LEU A 252 2.63 9.71 7.27
C LEU A 252 1.87 10.15 8.51
N ARG A 253 2.13 11.36 9.00
CA ARG A 253 1.36 11.99 10.07
C ARG A 253 0.16 12.74 9.52
N GLY A 254 -0.88 12.91 10.34
CA GLY A 254 -2.11 13.62 9.97
C GLY A 254 -1.92 15.10 9.61
N ASN A 255 -0.76 15.68 9.92
CA ASN A 255 -0.38 17.03 9.50
C ASN A 255 0.34 17.07 8.13
N GLY A 256 0.45 15.95 7.43
CA GLY A 256 1.11 15.82 6.12
C GLY A 256 2.63 15.69 6.17
N SER A 257 3.24 15.56 7.36
CA SER A 257 4.69 15.33 7.50
C SER A 257 5.04 13.83 7.53
N LEU A 258 6.23 13.50 7.06
CA LEU A 258 6.74 12.14 6.92
C LEU A 258 7.74 11.81 8.03
N VAL A 259 7.79 10.53 8.42
CA VAL A 259 8.87 9.96 9.23
C VAL A 259 9.33 8.65 8.59
N GLY A 260 10.58 8.60 8.14
CA GLY A 260 11.26 7.38 7.75
C GLY A 260 12.13 6.79 8.87
N TRP A 261 12.37 5.48 8.81
CA TRP A 261 13.28 4.77 9.72
C TRP A 261 13.96 3.57 9.05
N ILE A 262 15.25 3.32 9.38
CA ILE A 262 16.10 2.26 8.81
C ILE A 262 17.07 1.66 9.86
N ASP A 263 17.50 0.40 9.68
CA ASP A 263 18.33 -0.39 10.61
C ASP A 263 19.80 0.06 10.72
N SER A 264 20.39 0.64 9.66
CA SER A 264 21.78 1.11 9.71
C SER A 264 22.03 2.34 8.85
N GLY A 265 22.23 3.49 9.52
CA GLY A 265 22.76 4.73 8.95
C GLY A 265 22.02 5.25 7.72
N HIS A 266 21.03 6.12 7.93
CA HIS A 266 20.34 6.89 6.88
C HIS A 266 21.35 7.49 5.87
N PRO A 267 21.39 7.06 4.60
CA PRO A 267 22.07 7.84 3.56
C PRO A 267 21.15 8.94 3.00
N TYR A 268 19.83 8.82 3.22
CA TYR A 268 18.83 9.60 2.50
C TYR A 268 17.91 10.33 3.46
N ASP A 269 18.06 11.65 3.57
CA ASP A 269 17.14 12.47 4.35
C ASP A 269 15.75 12.47 3.72
N ASP A 270 14.71 12.35 4.55
CA ASP A 270 13.33 12.50 4.07
C ASP A 270 13.15 13.89 3.45
N PRO A 271 12.39 14.01 2.35
CA PRO A 271 12.20 15.29 1.69
C PRO A 271 11.53 16.27 2.66
N PRO A 272 12.02 17.52 2.74
CA PRO A 272 11.39 18.53 3.58
C PRO A 272 9.99 18.85 3.03
N GLY A 273 8.95 18.75 3.86
CA GLY A 273 7.58 19.09 3.47
C GLY A 273 6.52 18.60 4.46
N ASN A 274 5.32 19.21 4.39
CA ASN A 274 4.16 18.88 5.22
C ASN A 274 2.85 18.75 4.42
N HIS A 275 2.93 18.41 3.12
CA HIS A 275 1.77 18.22 2.23
C HIS A 275 1.80 16.87 1.53
N ILE A 276 2.36 15.86 2.19
CA ILE A 276 2.35 14.49 1.68
C ILE A 276 0.96 13.89 1.87
N VAL A 277 0.43 13.23 0.84
CA VAL A 277 -0.91 12.59 0.85
C VAL A 277 -0.86 11.09 0.58
N ALA A 278 0.23 10.58 0.01
CA ALA A 278 0.45 9.17 -0.21
C ALA A 278 1.95 8.84 -0.12
N ILE A 279 2.26 7.62 0.27
CA ILE A 279 3.64 7.12 0.45
C ILE A 279 3.74 5.68 -0.06
N ALA A 280 4.91 5.32 -0.57
CA ALA A 280 5.28 3.95 -0.89
C ALA A 280 6.78 3.75 -0.70
N CYS A 281 7.17 2.51 -0.47
CA CYS A 281 8.56 2.09 -0.42
C CYS A 281 8.80 1.06 -1.52
N GLY A 282 9.93 1.18 -2.21
CA GLY A 282 10.57 0.07 -2.92
C GLY A 282 11.52 -0.69 -2.00
N ASP A 283 12.46 -1.42 -2.59
CA ASP A 283 13.45 -2.16 -1.78
C ASP A 283 14.44 -1.21 -1.10
N ASP A 284 15.02 -0.30 -1.89
CA ASP A 284 16.04 0.69 -1.46
C ASP A 284 15.71 2.15 -1.84
N HIS A 285 14.48 2.43 -2.26
CA HIS A 285 14.00 3.77 -2.60
C HIS A 285 12.61 4.05 -2.03
N ASN A 286 12.26 5.31 -1.96
CA ASN A 286 11.02 5.82 -1.38
C ASN A 286 10.30 6.71 -2.38
N LEU A 287 8.97 6.69 -2.31
CA LEU A 287 8.08 7.50 -3.11
C LEU A 287 7.04 8.18 -2.22
N ALA A 288 6.72 9.42 -2.55
CA ALA A 288 5.61 10.14 -1.94
C ALA A 288 4.88 11.01 -2.96
N ILE A 289 3.59 11.21 -2.74
CA ILE A 289 2.80 12.21 -3.48
C ILE A 289 2.66 13.43 -2.59
N GLU A 290 3.14 14.56 -3.07
CA GLU A 290 3.00 15.85 -2.42
C GLU A 290 2.03 16.72 -3.22
N VAL A 291 1.13 17.38 -2.51
CA VAL A 291 0.14 18.28 -3.11
C VAL A 291 0.53 19.74 -2.84
N PRO A 292 0.10 20.69 -3.68
CA PRO A 292 0.36 22.08 -3.40
C PRO A 292 -0.27 22.52 -2.07
N GLU A 293 0.52 23.26 -1.29
CA GLU A 293 0.06 24.07 -0.17
C GLU A 293 -1.28 24.72 -0.57
N PRO A 294 -2.36 24.62 0.22
CA PRO A 294 -3.52 25.45 -0.02
C PRO A 294 -3.05 26.89 0.07
N SER A 295 -2.89 27.55 -1.09
CA SER A 295 -2.46 28.95 -1.15
C SER A 295 -3.28 29.74 -0.13
N SER A 296 -2.62 30.59 0.65
CA SER A 296 -3.12 31.25 1.86
C SER A 296 -4.40 32.10 1.70
N THR A 297 -4.99 32.14 0.51
CA THR A 297 -6.31 32.72 0.23
C THR A 297 -7.45 31.71 0.21
N ALA A 298 -7.19 30.40 0.01
CA ALA A 298 -8.21 29.35 0.09
C ALA A 298 -8.36 28.75 1.50
N ALA A 299 -7.35 28.91 2.37
CA ALA A 299 -7.33 28.33 3.72
C ALA A 299 -8.21 29.06 4.75
N LEU A 300 -8.72 30.26 4.44
CA LEU A 300 -9.55 31.05 5.37
C LEU A 300 -11.07 30.79 5.26
N LEU A 301 -11.54 29.91 4.36
CA LEU A 301 -12.97 29.56 4.28
C LEU A 301 -13.32 28.10 4.58
N SER A 302 -12.35 27.19 4.64
CA SER A 302 -12.60 25.76 4.90
C SER A 302 -12.41 25.34 6.36
N VAL A 303 -11.89 26.21 7.23
CA VAL A 303 -11.85 25.98 8.69
C VAL A 303 -13.20 26.30 9.37
N ALA A 304 -14.18 26.85 8.66
CA ALA A 304 -15.48 27.30 9.21
C ALA A 304 -16.70 26.43 8.86
N ILE A 305 -16.56 25.32 8.11
CA ILE A 305 -17.69 24.40 7.84
C ILE A 305 -17.42 23.01 8.46
N GLY A 306 -16.94 23.02 9.71
CA GLY A 306 -16.87 21.84 10.59
C GLY A 306 -17.95 21.83 11.68
N LEU A 307 -18.78 22.88 11.76
CA LEU A 307 -19.82 23.04 12.77
C LEU A 307 -21.08 23.61 12.09
N LEU A 308 -21.98 22.73 11.63
CA LEU A 308 -23.46 22.83 11.68
C LEU A 308 -24.14 21.86 10.67
N GLY A 309 -25.01 20.99 11.20
CA GLY A 309 -26.08 20.26 10.48
C GLY A 309 -25.71 18.86 10.00
N VAL A 310 -25.95 17.76 10.72
CA VAL A 310 -27.27 17.12 11.02
C VAL A 310 -28.21 17.05 9.81
N GLY A 311 -28.32 15.84 9.23
CA GLY A 311 -29.59 15.33 8.67
C GLY A 311 -29.59 14.95 7.19
N TRP A 312 -29.44 13.65 6.87
CA TRP A 312 -30.52 12.79 6.35
C TRP A 312 -30.00 11.43 5.85
N ARG A 313 -30.53 10.34 6.41
CA ARG A 313 -30.70 9.03 5.73
C ARG A 313 -32.20 8.80 5.59
N ARG A 314 -32.71 8.57 4.38
CA ARG A 314 -33.47 7.35 3.95
C ARG A 314 -34.33 7.56 2.69
N ARG A 315 -34.14 6.60 1.77
CA ARG A 315 -35.09 5.91 0.86
C ARG A 315 -35.70 6.70 -0.30
N ILE A 316 -35.62 6.13 -1.50
CA ILE A 316 -36.75 5.46 -2.17
C ILE A 316 -36.19 4.37 -3.11
N ALA A 317 -36.69 3.15 -2.95
CA ALA A 317 -36.73 2.15 -4.01
C ALA A 317 -38.04 2.37 -4.77
N LEU A 318 -38.02 2.36 -6.09
CA LEU A 318 -39.18 2.02 -6.92
C LEU A 318 -38.69 1.32 -8.19
N ARG A 319 -39.24 0.12 -8.40
CA ARG A 319 -39.23 -0.63 -9.64
C ARG A 319 -40.00 0.13 -10.72
N CYS A 320 -39.58 -0.01 -11.96
CA CYS A 320 -40.40 -0.63 -12.99
C CYS A 320 -39.58 -1.81 -13.55
#